data_AF-A0A380E1B3-F1
#
_entry.id   AF-A0A380E1B3-F1
#
_cell.length_a   1.000
_cell.length_b   1.000
_cell.length_c   1.000
_cell.angle_alpha   90.00
_cell.angle_beta   90.00
_cell.angle_gamma   90.00
#
_symmetry.space_group_name_H-M   'P 1'
#
loop_
_entity.id
_entity.type
_entity.pdbx_description
1 polymer ?
#
loop_
_entity_poly.entity_id
_entity_poly.type
_entity_poly.pdbx_seq_one_letter_code
_entity_poly.pdbx_strand_id
1 'polypeptide(L)'
;MDKWSYATYRYRFNFTADDALDAVENVGVDLVAIGRELLLDYQFVEKIKDGREDEIINYFDPEREDNHHLTPNLWHQFNEGFYPLPRKDK
;
A
#
# COMPACT_ATOMS: atom_id res chain seq x y z
N MET A 1 -13.05 21.71 3.23
CA MET A 1 -12.30 20.46 3.05
C MET A 1 -11.77 20.50 1.63
N ASP A 2 -10.45 20.57 1.44
CA ASP A 2 -9.85 20.65 0.10
C ASP A 2 -9.89 19.29 -0.60
N LYS A 3 -9.69 19.28 -1.93
CA LYS A 3 -9.75 18.05 -2.74
C LYS A 3 -8.75 16.98 -2.26
N TRP A 4 -7.63 17.37 -1.68
CA TRP A 4 -6.62 16.44 -1.14
C TRP A 4 -7.08 15.83 0.19
N SER A 5 -7.72 16.63 1.04
CA SER A 5 -8.39 16.18 2.26
C SER A 5 -9.60 15.26 1.98
N TYR A 6 -10.20 15.33 0.80
CA TYR A 6 -11.31 14.45 0.41
C TYR A 6 -10.83 13.07 -0.04
N ALA A 7 -9.68 13.00 -0.73
CA ALA A 7 -9.04 11.75 -1.13
C ALA A 7 -8.56 10.92 0.08
N THR A 8 -8.11 11.58 1.15
CA THR A 8 -7.61 10.91 2.36
C THR A 8 -8.71 10.42 3.31
N TYR A 9 -9.94 10.95 3.21
CA TYR A 9 -11.02 10.64 4.15
C TYR A 9 -12.00 9.58 3.64
N ARG A 10 -12.14 9.41 2.32
CA ARG A 10 -13.08 8.44 1.74
C ARG A 10 -12.42 7.13 1.30
N TYR A 11 -11.12 7.16 1.03
CA TYR A 11 -10.33 5.97 0.78
C TYR A 11 -9.54 5.65 2.05
N ARG A 12 -9.92 4.56 2.75
CA ARG A 12 -8.97 3.87 3.62
C ARG A 12 -7.70 3.66 2.78
N PHE A 13 -6.53 4.00 3.33
CA PHE A 13 -5.22 3.89 2.68
C PHE A 13 -4.85 2.43 2.34
N ASN A 14 -5.62 1.80 1.45
CA ASN A 14 -5.44 0.46 0.92
C ASN A 14 -5.51 0.60 -0.59
N PHE A 15 -4.41 1.00 -1.22
CA PHE A 15 -4.35 1.06 -2.67
C PHE A 15 -4.22 -0.36 -3.23
N THR A 16 -5.26 -0.84 -3.92
CA THR A 16 -5.34 -2.19 -4.50
C THR A 16 -5.04 -2.19 -6.01
N ALA A 17 -4.89 -3.37 -6.60
CA ALA A 17 -4.79 -3.51 -8.05
C ALA A 17 -6.04 -2.97 -8.77
N ASP A 18 -7.23 -3.19 -8.19
CA ASP A 18 -8.50 -2.69 -8.73
C ASP A 18 -8.57 -1.16 -8.70
N ASP A 19 -8.04 -0.51 -7.65
CA ASP A 19 -7.97 0.96 -7.59
C ASP A 19 -7.04 1.52 -8.69
N ALA A 20 -5.96 0.81 -9.01
CA ALA A 20 -5.07 1.16 -10.11
C ALA A 20 -5.77 1.04 -11.47
N LEU A 21 -6.55 -0.03 -11.65
CA LEU A 21 -7.32 -0.26 -12.87
C LEU A 21 -8.40 0.81 -13.07
N ASP A 22 -9.17 1.11 -12.00
CA ASP A 22 -10.21 2.14 -12.03
C ASP A 22 -9.63 3.52 -12.39
N ALA A 23 -8.45 3.86 -11.86
CA ALA A 23 -7.78 5.10 -12.19
C ALA A 23 -7.46 5.21 -13.70
N VAL A 24 -6.96 4.14 -14.31
CA VAL A 24 -6.63 4.12 -15.74
C VAL A 24 -7.90 4.14 -16.59
N GLU A 25 -8.87 3.26 -16.30
CA GLU A 25 -10.05 3.05 -17.15
C GLU A 25 -11.09 4.16 -17.01
N ASN A 26 -11.33 4.65 -15.80
CA ASN A 26 -12.46 5.54 -15.50
C ASN A 26 -12.03 6.98 -15.20
N VAL A 27 -10.84 7.18 -14.65
CA VAL A 27 -10.29 8.53 -14.37
C VAL A 27 -9.44 9.04 -15.54
N GLY A 28 -8.89 8.13 -16.37
CA GLY A 28 -8.11 8.47 -17.55
C GLY A 28 -6.70 8.94 -17.24
N VAL A 29 -6.08 8.41 -16.17
CA VAL A 29 -4.67 8.67 -15.87
C VAL A 29 -3.77 7.63 -16.54
N ASP A 30 -2.68 8.09 -17.18
CA ASP A 30 -1.74 7.19 -17.85
C ASP A 30 -0.78 6.48 -16.88
N LEU A 31 -0.60 7.05 -15.68
CA LEU A 31 0.35 6.58 -14.67
C LEU A 31 -0.22 6.77 -13.27
N VAL A 32 -0.08 5.73 -12.45
CA VAL A 32 -0.42 5.76 -11.01
C VAL A 32 0.86 5.64 -10.19
N ALA A 33 1.07 6.58 -9.28
CA ALA A 33 2.20 6.55 -8.35
C ALA A 33 1.79 5.80 -7.07
N ILE A 34 2.56 4.76 -6.73
CA ILE A 34 2.39 3.93 -5.53
C ILE A 34 3.63 4.09 -4.67
N GLY A 35 3.47 4.18 -3.35
CA GLY A 35 4.57 4.52 -2.44
C GLY A 35 4.75 3.53 -1.31
N ARG A 36 3.85 3.56 -0.32
CA ARG A 36 4.00 2.78 0.91
C ARG A 36 3.76 1.30 0.70
N GLU A 37 2.90 0.97 -0.25
CA GLU A 37 2.55 -0.39 -0.62
C GLU A 37 3.77 -1.11 -1.20
N LEU A 38 4.58 -0.42 -2.00
CA LEU A 38 5.87 -0.95 -2.50
C LEU A 38 6.91 -1.18 -1.38
N LEU A 39 6.79 -0.49 -0.25
CA LEU A 39 7.66 -0.73 0.91
C LEU A 39 7.26 -2.00 1.66
N LEU A 40 5.97 -2.37 1.67
CA LEU A 40 5.50 -3.62 2.27
C LEU A 40 5.65 -4.81 1.33
N ASP A 41 5.51 -4.58 0.03
CA ASP A 41 5.60 -5.60 -1.00
C ASP A 41 6.37 -5.09 -2.21
N TYR A 42 7.68 -5.34 -2.24
CA TYR A 42 8.53 -4.94 -3.36
C TYR A 42 8.18 -5.67 -4.67
N GLN A 43 7.42 -6.77 -4.60
CA GLN A 43 6.95 -7.54 -5.75
C GLN A 43 5.54 -7.13 -6.22
N PHE A 44 4.94 -6.09 -5.63
CA PHE A 44 3.57 -5.66 -5.93
C PHE A 44 3.23 -5.63 -7.42
N VAL A 45 4.06 -4.95 -8.23
CA VAL A 45 3.85 -4.80 -9.68
C VAL A 45 3.99 -6.14 -10.41
N GLU A 46 4.94 -6.97 -10.00
CA GLU A 46 5.15 -8.30 -10.58
C GLU A 46 3.97 -9.23 -10.29
N LYS A 47 3.47 -9.23 -9.05
CA LYS A 47 2.29 -10.01 -8.64
C LYS A 47 1.04 -9.64 -9.43
N ILE A 48 0.79 -8.34 -9.66
CA ILE A 48 -0.32 -7.90 -10.52
C ILE A 48 -0.14 -8.43 -11.95
N LYS A 49 1.07 -8.29 -12.50
CA LYS A 49 1.35 -8.76 -13.86
C LYS A 49 1.16 -10.28 -14.01
N ASP A 50 1.42 -11.04 -12.96
CA ASP A 50 1.34 -12.50 -12.94
C ASP A 50 -0.05 -13.04 -12.50
N GLY A 51 -1.00 -12.18 -12.14
CA GLY A 51 -2.31 -12.58 -11.62
C GLY A 51 -2.27 -13.21 -10.20
N ARG A 52 -1.34 -12.74 -9.36
CA ARG A 52 -1.13 -13.16 -7.97
C ARG A 52 -1.53 -12.06 -6.98
N GLU A 53 -2.61 -11.34 -7.26
CA GLU A 53 -3.05 -10.19 -6.47
C GLU A 53 -3.46 -10.59 -5.03
N ASP A 54 -3.88 -11.84 -4.82
CA ASP A 54 -4.20 -12.41 -3.51
C ASP A 54 -2.96 -12.61 -2.62
N GLU A 55 -1.76 -12.63 -3.20
CA GLU A 55 -0.49 -12.70 -2.49
C GLU A 55 0.07 -11.32 -2.09
N ILE A 56 -0.61 -10.22 -2.45
CA ILE A 56 -0.14 -8.86 -2.17
C ILE A 56 -0.26 -8.53 -0.68
N ILE A 57 0.84 -8.05 -0.09
CA ILE A 57 0.87 -7.60 1.31
C ILE A 57 0.52 -6.11 1.38
N ASN A 58 -0.69 -5.79 1.86
CA ASN A 58 -1.20 -4.42 1.98
C ASN A 58 -1.41 -3.95 3.43
N TYR A 59 -0.86 -4.67 4.41
CA TYR A 59 -0.93 -4.36 5.82
C TYR A 59 0.43 -4.57 6.48
N PHE A 60 0.72 -3.76 7.51
CA PHE A 60 1.90 -3.98 8.33
C PHE A 60 1.63 -5.03 9.40
N ASP A 61 2.49 -6.04 9.44
CA ASP A 61 2.51 -7.09 10.46
C ASP A 61 3.76 -6.89 11.34
N PRO A 62 3.61 -6.45 12.61
CA PRO A 62 4.73 -6.25 13.52
C PRO A 62 5.43 -7.56 13.92
N GLU A 63 4.78 -8.71 13.76
CA GLU A 63 5.29 -10.03 14.18
C GLU A 63 5.87 -10.84 13.01
N ARG A 64 5.99 -10.24 11.83
CA ARG A 64 6.52 -10.92 10.64
C ARG A 64 8.01 -11.18 10.80
N GLU A 65 8.43 -12.44 10.64
CA GLU A 65 9.83 -12.88 10.88
C GLU A 65 10.87 -12.12 10.04
N ASP A 66 10.52 -11.71 8.82
CA ASP A 66 11.41 -11.01 7.89
C ASP A 66 11.36 -9.47 8.01
N ASN A 67 10.57 -8.92 8.94
CA ASN A 67 10.36 -7.47 9.11
C ASN A 67 9.94 -6.74 7.82
N HIS A 68 9.19 -7.40 6.94
CA HIS A 68 8.82 -6.90 5.60
C HIS A 68 10.02 -6.52 4.74
N HIS A 69 11.20 -7.10 5.02
CA HIS A 69 12.48 -6.71 4.41
C HIS A 69 12.85 -5.23 4.59
N LEU A 70 12.22 -4.53 5.54
CA LEU A 70 12.51 -3.14 5.84
C LEU A 70 13.84 -3.03 6.60
N THR A 71 14.57 -1.96 6.35
CA THR A 71 15.74 -1.62 7.19
C THR A 71 15.28 -1.32 8.62
N PRO A 72 16.13 -1.55 9.65
CA PRO A 72 15.72 -1.42 11.05
C PRO A 72 15.06 -0.07 11.41
N ASN A 73 15.60 1.04 10.88
CA ASN A 73 15.04 2.37 11.13
C ASN A 73 13.66 2.55 10.49
N LEU A 74 13.47 2.03 9.28
CA LEU A 74 12.20 2.14 8.58
C LEU A 74 11.15 1.24 9.24
N TRP A 75 11.52 0.01 9.60
CA TRP A 75 10.66 -0.89 10.36
C TRP A 75 10.20 -0.25 11.67
N HIS A 76 11.11 0.37 12.43
CA HIS A 76 10.77 1.07 13.66
C HIS A 76 9.73 2.18 13.43
N GLN A 77 9.89 3.00 12.39
CA GLN A 77 8.90 4.05 12.06
C GLN A 77 7.53 3.48 11.70
N PHE A 78 7.49 2.39 10.93
CA PHE A 78 6.24 1.68 10.63
C PHE A 78 5.59 1.13 11.91
N ASN A 79 6.40 0.55 12.80
CA ASN A 79 5.89 -0.03 14.04
C ASN A 79 5.32 1.03 14.99
N GLU A 80 5.97 2.19 15.10
CA GLU A 80 5.48 3.36 15.85
C GLU A 80 4.22 4.01 15.23
N GLY A 81 3.79 3.55 14.03
CA GLY A 81 2.61 4.07 13.37
C GLY A 81 2.82 5.45 12.73
N PHE A 82 4.07 5.82 12.43
CA PHE A 82 4.39 7.07 11.75
C PHE A 82 3.70 7.16 10.38
N TYR A 83 3.62 6.04 9.68
CA TYR A 83 2.90 5.93 8.41
C TYR A 83 1.48 5.40 8.66
N PRO A 84 0.43 6.08 8.16
CA PRO A 84 -0.94 5.60 8.27
C PRO A 84 -1.20 4.49 7.24
N LEU A 85 -1.42 3.27 7.73
CA LEU A 85 -1.75 2.09 6.92
C LEU A 85 -2.44 1.01 7.79
N PRO A 86 -3.14 0.05 7.17
CA PRO A 86 -3.67 -1.11 7.87
C PRO A 86 -2.59 -1.85 8.62
N ARG A 87 -2.94 -2.40 9.78
CA ARG A 87 -2.05 -3.24 10.56
C ARG A 87 -2.77 -4.51 10.96
N LYS A 88 -2.02 -5.61 11.05
CA LYS A 88 -2.56 -6.92 11.45
C LYS A 88 -2.98 -6.96 12.93
N ASP A 89 -2.38 -6.11 13.75
CA ASP A 89 -2.59 -6.02 15.19
C ASP A 89 -3.72 -5.04 15.61
N LYS A 90 -4.50 -4.50 14.66
CA LYS A 90 -5.53 -3.47 14.91
C LYS A 90 -6.83 -3.68 14.15
#